data_AF-A0A842Y3L0-F1
#
_entry.id   AF-A0A842Y3L0-F1
#
_cell.length_a   1.000
_cell.length_b   1.000
_cell.length_c   1.000
_cell.angle_alpha   90.00
_cell.angle_beta   90.00
_cell.angle_gamma   90.00
#
_symmetry.space_group_name_H-M   'P 1'
#
loop_
_entity.id
_entity.type
_entity.pdbx_description
1 polymer ?
#
loop_
_entity_poly.entity_id
_entity_poly.type
_entity_poly.pdbx_seq_one_letter_code
_entity_poly.pdbx_strand_id
1 'polypeptide(L)'
;MDDDCIFCKIIKGEIPSYTIYQDNKTLAFLDINPNSFGHALIIPKHHARTIIDMQDEDVEAVFKTVKKVVIAIQTALAPDGLNLAVNQGEVAGQVVQHFHCHVIPRTAGDGIELTVKGISLSTEDFQDIVKRISDQIK
;
A
#
# COMPACT_ATOMS: atom_id res chain seq x y z
N MET A 1 -18.26 -3.84 -2.21
CA MET A 1 -17.79 -4.81 -3.23
C MET A 1 -18.09 -4.23 -4.58
N ASP A 2 -17.20 -4.41 -5.54
CA ASP A 2 -17.35 -3.95 -6.93
C ASP A 2 -17.05 -5.14 -7.86
N ASP A 3 -17.96 -5.43 -8.79
CA ASP A 3 -17.87 -6.60 -9.67
C ASP A 3 -16.86 -6.42 -10.82
N ASP A 4 -16.43 -5.20 -11.12
CA ASP A 4 -15.41 -4.91 -12.12
C ASP A 4 -14.00 -4.82 -11.51
N CYS A 5 -13.90 -4.73 -10.18
CA CYS A 5 -12.63 -4.67 -9.48
C CYS A 5 -11.92 -6.04 -9.40
N ILE A 6 -10.71 -6.13 -9.97
CA ILE A 6 -9.91 -7.37 -9.95
C ILE A 6 -9.59 -7.86 -8.53
N PHE A 7 -9.39 -6.95 -7.57
CA PHE A 7 -9.12 -7.33 -6.17
C PHE A 7 -10.38 -7.83 -5.46
N CYS A 8 -11.56 -7.28 -5.78
CA CYS A 8 -12.82 -7.86 -5.32
C CYS A 8 -13.03 -9.28 -5.88
N LYS A 9 -12.68 -9.53 -7.14
CA LYS A 9 -12.71 -10.88 -7.74
C LYS A 9 -11.75 -11.85 -7.03
N ILE A 10 -10.55 -11.40 -6.68
CA ILE A 10 -9.61 -12.18 -5.86
C ILE A 10 -10.22 -12.48 -4.47
N ILE A 11 -10.80 -11.49 -3.79
CA ILE A 11 -11.43 -11.67 -2.48
C ILE A 11 -12.58 -12.70 -2.54
N LYS A 12 -13.35 -12.71 -3.62
CA LYS A 12 -14.43 -13.68 -3.86
C LYS A 12 -13.92 -15.08 -4.28
N GLY A 13 -12.64 -15.21 -4.61
CA GLY A 13 -12.06 -16.46 -5.12
C GLY A 13 -12.39 -16.74 -6.60
N GLU A 14 -12.88 -15.74 -7.34
CA GLU A 14 -13.15 -15.83 -8.79
C GLU A 14 -11.86 -15.81 -9.62
N ILE A 15 -10.82 -15.14 -9.10
CA ILE A 15 -9.46 -15.10 -9.67
C ILE A 15 -8.50 -15.67 -8.61
N PRO A 16 -7.58 -16.57 -8.98
CA PRO A 16 -6.61 -17.13 -8.04
C PRO A 16 -5.59 -16.07 -7.59
N SER A 17 -5.05 -16.26 -6.39
CA SER A 17 -3.96 -15.45 -5.85
C SER A 17 -2.99 -16.30 -5.05
N TYR A 18 -1.73 -15.87 -4.98
CA TYR A 18 -0.73 -16.42 -4.07
C TYR A 18 -0.91 -15.84 -2.68
N THR A 19 -1.99 -16.24 -2.00
CA THR A 19 -2.38 -15.73 -0.68
C THR A 19 -1.37 -16.15 0.39
N ILE A 20 -0.84 -15.17 1.12
CA ILE A 20 0.12 -15.38 2.21
C ILE A 20 -0.51 -15.17 3.60
N TYR A 21 -1.59 -14.41 3.68
CA TYR A 21 -2.35 -14.20 4.91
C TYR A 21 -3.76 -13.71 4.60
N GLN A 22 -4.73 -14.09 5.43
CA GLN A 22 -6.05 -13.48 5.42
C GLN A 22 -6.69 -13.55 6.80
N ASP A 23 -7.56 -12.58 7.07
CA ASP A 23 -8.49 -12.61 8.20
C ASP A 23 -9.86 -12.08 7.77
N ASN A 24 -10.70 -11.73 8.74
CA ASN A 24 -12.06 -11.26 8.46
C ASN A 24 -12.09 -9.91 7.71
N LYS A 25 -11.06 -9.07 7.85
CA LYS A 25 -11.03 -7.71 7.29
C LYS A 25 -10.04 -7.51 6.17
N THR A 26 -8.98 -8.31 6.12
CA THR A 26 -7.84 -8.08 5.22
C THR A 26 -7.45 -9.34 4.47
N LEU A 27 -6.82 -9.13 3.32
CA LEU A 27 -6.21 -10.16 2.50
C LEU A 27 -4.81 -9.69 2.08
N ALA A 28 -3.83 -10.57 2.18
CA ALA A 28 -2.47 -10.34 1.73
C ALA A 28 -2.03 -11.44 0.76
N PHE A 29 -1.46 -11.06 -0.38
CA PHE A 29 -1.04 -11.97 -1.45
C PHE A 29 0.15 -11.40 -2.21
N LEU A 30 0.89 -12.25 -2.91
CA LEU A 30 2.03 -11.80 -3.73
C LEU A 30 1.56 -11.04 -4.98
N ASP A 31 2.30 -9.98 -5.33
CA ASP A 31 2.11 -9.30 -6.60
C ASP A 31 2.61 -10.19 -7.74
N ILE A 32 1.82 -10.30 -8.82
CA ILE A 32 2.18 -11.08 -10.01
C ILE A 32 3.12 -10.31 -10.95
N ASN A 33 3.22 -8.99 -10.78
CA ASN A 33 4.22 -8.13 -11.43
C ASN A 33 5.17 -7.59 -10.36
N PRO A 34 5.97 -8.45 -9.70
CA PRO A 34 6.71 -8.06 -8.50
C PRO A 34 7.84 -7.08 -8.82
N ASN A 35 8.01 -6.05 -7.99
CA ASN A 35 9.18 -5.17 -8.04
C ASN A 35 10.42 -5.86 -7.47
N SER A 36 10.24 -6.80 -6.54
CA SER A 36 11.33 -7.56 -5.91
C SER A 36 10.83 -8.91 -5.38
N PHE A 37 11.77 -9.78 -5.00
CA PHE A 37 11.45 -11.09 -4.44
C PHE A 37 10.71 -10.96 -3.11
N GLY A 38 9.48 -11.48 -3.05
CA GLY A 38 8.60 -11.37 -1.89
C GLY A 38 7.69 -10.14 -1.87
N HIS A 39 7.59 -9.39 -2.99
CA HIS A 39 6.64 -8.28 -3.12
C HIS A 39 5.20 -8.75 -2.86
N ALA A 40 4.58 -8.19 -1.83
CA ALA A 40 3.22 -8.51 -1.41
C ALA A 40 2.32 -7.26 -1.42
N LEU A 41 1.04 -7.50 -1.67
CA LEU A 41 -0.05 -6.53 -1.58
C LEU A 41 -0.93 -6.86 -0.39
N ILE A 42 -1.28 -5.85 0.41
CA ILE A 42 -2.23 -5.96 1.52
C ILE A 42 -3.43 -5.08 1.22
N ILE A 43 -4.63 -5.66 1.21
CA ILE A 43 -5.87 -4.99 0.86
C ILE A 43 -6.94 -5.17 1.95
N PRO A 44 -7.86 -4.21 2.13
CA PRO A 44 -9.10 -4.46 2.85
C PRO A 44 -9.99 -5.38 2.00
N LYS A 45 -10.79 -6.23 2.68
CA LYS A 45 -11.85 -7.02 2.03
C LYS A 45 -13.04 -6.15 1.64
N HIS A 46 -13.27 -5.07 2.36
CA HIS A 46 -14.20 -4.03 1.92
C HIS A 46 -13.61 -3.27 0.73
N HIS A 47 -14.46 -2.94 -0.24
CA HIS A 47 -14.02 -2.17 -1.40
C HIS A 47 -13.94 -0.69 -1.05
N ALA A 48 -12.74 -0.14 -1.13
CA ALA A 48 -12.47 1.29 -1.00
C ALA A 48 -11.45 1.63 -2.09
N ARG A 49 -11.67 2.69 -2.87
CA ARG A 49 -10.76 3.03 -3.98
C ARG A 49 -9.45 3.58 -3.44
N THR A 50 -9.53 4.49 -2.48
CA THR A 50 -8.42 5.20 -1.85
C THR A 50 -8.53 5.11 -0.33
N ILE A 51 -7.55 5.65 0.40
CA ILE A 51 -7.65 5.71 1.88
C ILE A 51 -8.79 6.62 2.35
N ILE A 52 -9.18 7.59 1.52
CA ILE A 52 -10.25 8.55 1.81
C ILE A 52 -11.61 7.83 1.86
N ASP A 53 -11.76 6.74 1.10
CA ASP A 53 -12.99 5.94 1.04
C ASP A 53 -13.05 4.85 2.13
N MET A 54 -11.96 4.65 2.89
CA MET A 54 -11.89 3.62 3.92
C MET A 54 -12.58 4.08 5.20
N GLN A 55 -13.20 3.13 5.91
CA GLN A 55 -13.58 3.33 7.31
C GLN A 55 -12.34 3.22 8.20
N ASP A 56 -12.33 3.92 9.33
CA ASP A 56 -11.18 3.95 10.25
C ASP A 56 -10.76 2.55 10.71
N GLU A 57 -11.72 1.66 10.95
CA GLU A 57 -11.44 0.31 11.40
C GLU A 57 -10.86 -0.59 10.28
N ASP A 58 -11.04 -0.22 9.02
CA ASP A 58 -10.38 -0.88 7.89
C ASP A 58 -8.94 -0.36 7.74
N VAL A 59 -8.72 0.95 7.95
CA VAL A 59 -7.37 1.54 7.96
C VAL A 59 -6.53 0.88 9.04
N GLU A 60 -7.07 0.78 10.25
CA GLU A 60 -6.40 0.13 11.38
C GLU A 60 -6.09 -1.35 11.07
N ALA A 61 -7.07 -2.08 10.53
CA ALA A 61 -6.90 -3.49 10.20
C ALA A 61 -5.81 -3.70 9.14
N VAL A 62 -5.81 -2.91 8.07
CA VAL A 62 -4.82 -3.01 7.00
C VAL A 62 -3.42 -2.77 7.53
N PHE A 63 -3.17 -1.71 8.29
CA PHE A 63 -1.81 -1.43 8.78
C PHE A 63 -1.35 -2.42 9.87
N LYS A 64 -2.26 -2.99 10.66
CA LYS A 64 -1.95 -4.14 11.52
C LYS A 64 -1.50 -5.35 10.70
N THR A 65 -2.18 -5.64 9.59
CA THR A 65 -1.80 -6.73 8.68
C THR A 65 -0.49 -6.43 7.96
N VAL A 66 -0.24 -5.19 7.51
CA VAL A 66 1.05 -4.76 6.93
C VAL A 66 2.18 -5.05 7.90
N LYS A 67 2.08 -4.64 9.17
CA LYS A 67 3.10 -4.94 10.20
C LYS A 67 3.36 -6.44 10.32
N LYS A 68 2.30 -7.26 10.33
CA LYS A 68 2.41 -8.73 10.41
C LYS A 68 3.15 -9.30 9.20
N VAL A 69 2.81 -8.86 7.99
CA VAL A 69 3.42 -9.30 6.74
C VAL A 69 4.89 -8.88 6.66
N VAL A 70 5.21 -7.63 7.04
CA VAL A 70 6.59 -7.14 7.11
C VAL A 70 7.45 -8.02 8.02
N ILE A 71 6.97 -8.35 9.22
CA ILE A 71 7.70 -9.23 10.15
C ILE A 71 7.91 -10.61 9.53
N ALA A 72 6.86 -11.20 8.94
CA ALA A 72 6.94 -12.51 8.31
C ALA A 72 7.95 -12.54 7.16
N ILE A 73 7.93 -11.53 6.29
CA ILE A 73 8.90 -11.36 5.20
C ILE A 73 10.32 -11.19 5.75
N GLN A 74 10.50 -10.32 6.75
CA GLN A 74 11.82 -10.09 7.34
C GLN A 74 12.41 -11.38 7.91
N THR A 75 11.59 -12.20 8.59
CA THR A 75 12.03 -13.48 9.17
C THR A 75 12.28 -14.54 8.11
N ALA A 76 11.41 -14.66 7.11
CA ALA A 76 11.48 -15.76 6.14
C ALA A 76 12.52 -15.52 5.05
N LEU A 77 12.70 -14.26 4.63
CA LEU A 77 13.51 -13.91 3.46
C LEU A 77 14.77 -13.11 3.81
N ALA A 78 14.87 -12.59 5.04
CA ALA A 78 16.00 -11.79 5.52
C ALA A 78 16.48 -10.71 4.52
N PRO A 79 15.59 -9.85 3.97
CA PRO A 79 16.01 -8.74 3.13
C PRO A 79 16.80 -7.71 3.93
N ASP A 80 17.59 -6.89 3.24
CA ASP A 80 18.38 -5.80 3.84
C ASP A 80 17.50 -4.61 4.26
N GLY A 81 16.30 -4.50 3.67
CA GLY A 81 15.31 -3.50 4.02
C GLY A 81 13.96 -3.78 3.37
N LEU A 82 12.98 -2.90 3.61
CA LEU A 82 11.68 -2.96 2.94
C LEU A 82 11.18 -1.55 2.62
N ASN A 83 10.46 -1.40 1.52
CA ASN A 83 9.63 -0.23 1.26
C ASN A 83 8.16 -0.57 1.48
N LEU A 84 7.43 0.38 2.07
CA LEU A 84 5.97 0.38 2.11
C LEU A 84 5.50 1.48 1.17
N ALA A 85 4.61 1.16 0.24
CA ALA A 85 4.08 2.13 -0.70
C ALA A 85 2.56 2.02 -0.82
N VAL A 86 1.90 3.17 -0.92
CA VAL A 86 0.47 3.30 -1.19
C VAL A 86 0.34 4.42 -2.22
N ASN A 87 -0.22 4.09 -3.38
CA ASN A 87 -0.47 5.06 -4.44
C ASN A 87 -1.93 5.52 -4.35
N GLN A 88 -2.17 6.84 -4.39
CA GLN A 88 -3.51 7.44 -4.28
C GLN A 88 -3.80 8.27 -5.54
N GLY A 89 -4.67 7.75 -6.40
CA GLY A 89 -4.98 8.36 -7.68
C GLY A 89 -4.00 8.01 -8.80
N GLU A 90 -4.48 8.12 -10.05
CA GLU A 90 -3.78 7.67 -11.25
C GLU A 90 -2.43 8.37 -11.46
N VAL A 91 -2.37 9.69 -11.23
CA VAL A 91 -1.12 10.48 -11.35
C VAL A 91 -0.06 10.04 -10.34
N ALA A 92 -0.47 9.49 -9.19
CA ALA A 92 0.43 8.90 -8.20
C ALA A 92 0.78 7.44 -8.50
N GLY A 93 0.36 6.89 -9.64
CA GLY A 93 0.64 5.51 -10.04
C GLY A 93 -0.36 4.47 -9.53
N GLN A 94 -1.56 4.88 -9.10
CA GLN A 94 -2.59 3.92 -8.71
C GLN A 94 -3.28 3.33 -9.96
N VAL A 95 -2.94 2.08 -10.29
CA VAL A 95 -3.53 1.37 -11.43
C VAL A 95 -4.82 0.65 -11.04
N VAL A 96 -4.81 -0.07 -9.92
CA VAL A 96 -6.00 -0.78 -9.41
C VAL A 96 -6.75 0.12 -8.43
N GLN A 97 -8.02 0.40 -8.74
CA GLN A 97 -8.90 1.28 -7.98
C GLN A 97 -9.51 0.58 -6.75
N HIS A 98 -8.66 -0.09 -5.98
CA HIS A 98 -8.96 -0.70 -4.68
C HIS A 98 -7.74 -0.52 -3.82
N PHE A 99 -7.88 0.04 -2.63
CA PHE A 99 -6.77 0.40 -1.74
C PHE A 99 -5.84 -0.81 -1.52
N HIS A 100 -4.55 -0.61 -1.74
CA HIS A 100 -3.56 -1.64 -1.49
C HIS A 100 -2.27 -1.00 -0.98
N CYS A 101 -1.69 -1.64 0.03
CA CYS A 101 -0.36 -1.32 0.52
C CYS A 101 0.62 -2.35 -0.05
N HIS A 102 1.62 -1.86 -0.77
CA HIS A 102 2.75 -2.64 -1.23
C HIS A 102 3.73 -2.84 -0.06
N VAL A 103 4.19 -4.07 0.13
CA VAL A 103 5.36 -4.40 0.95
C VAL A 103 6.41 -4.97 0.01
N ILE A 104 7.48 -4.20 -0.22
CA ILE A 104 8.51 -4.48 -1.23
C ILE A 104 9.82 -4.77 -0.50
N PRO A 105 10.26 -6.03 -0.39
CA PRO A 105 11.56 -6.37 0.17
C PRO A 105 12.70 -5.78 -0.67
N ARG A 106 13.77 -5.36 -0.04
CA ARG A 106 14.92 -4.72 -0.70
C ARG A 106 16.20 -5.46 -0.36
N THR A 107 17.08 -5.58 -1.35
CA THR A 107 18.43 -6.13 -1.17
C THR A 107 19.44 -5.12 -1.71
N ALA A 108 20.60 -5.01 -1.08
CA ALA A 108 21.66 -4.14 -1.53
C ALA A 108 21.99 -4.44 -3.01
N GLY A 109 21.89 -3.41 -3.86
CA GLY A 109 22.17 -3.53 -5.29
C GLY A 109 21.04 -4.14 -6.14
N ASP A 110 19.79 -4.20 -5.64
CA ASP A 110 18.64 -4.68 -6.42
C ASP A 110 18.23 -3.80 -7.62
N GLY A 111 18.89 -2.65 -7.81
CA GLY A 111 18.66 -1.75 -8.94
C GLY A 111 17.34 -0.97 -8.88
N ILE A 112 16.57 -1.07 -7.79
CA ILE A 112 15.31 -0.32 -7.63
C ILE A 112 15.64 1.06 -7.05
N GLU A 113 15.34 2.11 -7.81
CA GLU A 113 15.57 3.50 -7.38
C GLU A 113 14.25 4.20 -7.06
N LEU A 114 14.17 4.82 -5.88
CA LEU A 114 13.12 5.78 -5.55
C LEU A 114 13.59 7.17 -5.96
N THR A 115 13.27 7.56 -7.19
CA THR A 115 13.63 8.89 -7.70
C THR A 115 12.69 9.94 -7.11
N VAL A 116 13.18 10.71 -6.13
CA VAL A 116 12.48 11.87 -5.57
C VAL A 116 13.27 13.12 -5.87
N LYS A 117 12.77 13.97 -6.78
CA LYS A 117 13.33 15.29 -7.03
C LYS A 117 12.72 16.29 -6.05
N GLY A 118 13.49 16.66 -5.03
CA GLY A 118 13.09 17.71 -4.10
C GLY A 118 12.92 19.07 -4.79
N ILE A 119 12.04 19.89 -4.25
CA ILE A 119 11.91 21.32 -4.58
C ILE A 119 12.42 22.16 -3.40
N SER A 120 12.81 23.40 -3.67
CA SER A 120 13.14 24.38 -2.63
C SER A 120 11.95 25.30 -2.39
N LEU A 121 11.66 25.58 -1.12
CA LEU A 121 10.56 26.43 -0.67
C LEU A 121 11.10 27.52 0.25
N SER A 122 10.50 28.71 0.24
CA SER A 122 10.82 29.77 1.21
C SER A 122 10.16 29.52 2.56
N THR A 123 10.58 30.27 3.58
CA THR A 123 9.93 30.23 4.91
C THR A 123 8.45 30.63 4.81
N GLU A 124 8.12 31.61 3.97
CA GLU A 124 6.75 32.05 3.72
C GLU A 124 5.91 30.95 3.07
N ASP A 125 6.46 30.23 2.08
CA ASP A 125 5.79 29.08 1.46
C ASP A 125 5.44 28.01 2.50
N PHE A 126 6.39 27.68 3.39
CA PHE A 126 6.14 26.72 4.47
C PHE A 126 5.03 27.17 5.41
N GLN A 127 5.00 28.45 5.79
CA GLN A 127 3.96 28.99 6.66
C GLN A 127 2.58 28.96 6.01
N ASP A 128 2.48 29.29 4.71
CA ASP A 128 1.24 29.18 3.94
C ASP A 128 0.73 27.73 3.89
N ILE A 129 1.63 26.78 3.55
CA ILE A 129 1.30 25.36 3.45
C ILE A 129 0.79 24.83 4.80
N VAL A 130 1.50 25.14 5.90
CA VAL A 130 1.09 24.70 7.25
C VAL A 130 -0.31 25.18 7.56
N LYS A 131 -0.58 26.48 7.40
CA LYS A 131 -1.90 27.05 7.68
C LYS A 131 -2.99 26.34 6.87
N ARG A 132 -2.79 26.23 5.55
CA ARG A 132 -3.78 25.65 4.64
C ARG A 132 -4.10 24.19 4.97
N ILE A 133 -3.10 23.40 5.35
CA ILE A 133 -3.31 21.99 5.70
C ILE A 133 -3.92 21.86 7.09
N SER A 134 -3.38 22.55 8.10
CA SER A 134 -3.87 22.44 9.48
C SER A 134 -5.32 22.88 9.64
N ASP A 135 -5.75 23.90 8.89
CA ASP A 135 -7.13 24.39 8.91
C ASP A 135 -8.16 23.34 8.42
N GLN A 136 -7.71 22.30 7.70
CA GLN A 136 -8.57 21.21 7.21
C GLN A 136 -8.54 19.98 8.12
N ILE A 137 -7.62 19.90 9.09
CA ILE A 137 -7.53 18.80 10.03
C ILE A 137 -8.28 19.21 11.30
N LYS A 138 -9.38 18.50 11.61
CA LYS A 138 -10.18 18.72 12.81
C LYS A 138 -9.60 18.01 14.03
#